data_AF-A0A1Y1QH52-F1
#
_entry.id   AF-A0A1Y1QH52-F1
#
_cell.length_a   1.000
_cell.length_b   1.000
_cell.length_c   1.000
_cell.angle_alpha   90.00
_cell.angle_beta   90.00
_cell.angle_gamma   90.00
#
_symmetry.space_group_name_H-M   'P 1'
#
loop_
_entity.id
_entity.type
_entity.pdbx_description
1 polymer ?
#
loop_
_entity_poly.entity_id
_entity_poly.type
_entity_poly.pdbx_seq_one_letter_code
_entity_poly.pdbx_strand_id
1 'polypeptide(L)'
;MRVNGQVFTDVSTGGAARDLHPSVKSGLDQVPLSQRAPWHGHCAEAGCVSQALEAGVNPAGGTSKAVNIGTSGKGHGTPKPACTSCQHLLDQFGVKHD
;
A
#
# COMPACT_ATOMS: atom_id res chain seq x y z
N MET A 1 -5.60 -5.83 -1.95
CA MET A 1 -5.11 -5.70 -3.34
C MET A 1 -5.49 -6.93 -4.12
N ARG A 2 -5.88 -6.78 -5.38
CA ARG A 2 -6.22 -7.88 -6.28
C ARG A 2 -5.34 -7.81 -7.52
N VAL A 3 -4.74 -8.92 -7.93
CA VAL A 3 -3.93 -9.01 -9.15
C VAL A 3 -3.91 -10.48 -9.61
N ASN A 4 -4.05 -10.72 -10.91
CA ASN A 4 -4.04 -12.07 -11.51
C ASN A 4 -4.95 -13.09 -10.80
N GLY A 5 -6.15 -12.66 -10.38
CA GLY A 5 -7.11 -13.51 -9.66
C GLY A 5 -6.77 -13.79 -8.19
N GLN A 6 -5.63 -13.30 -7.69
CA GLN A 6 -5.21 -13.45 -6.29
C GLN A 6 -5.59 -12.21 -5.48
N VAL A 7 -5.77 -12.42 -4.17
CA VAL A 7 -6.10 -11.36 -3.21
C VAL A 7 -5.05 -11.34 -2.11
N PHE A 8 -4.40 -10.17 -1.97
CA PHE A 8 -3.48 -9.88 -0.88
C PHE A 8 -4.12 -8.87 0.06
N THR A 9 -4.06 -9.12 1.36
CA THR A 9 -4.68 -8.27 2.39
C THR A 9 -3.70 -7.94 3.49
N ASP A 10 -3.77 -6.71 3.98
CA ASP A 10 -2.89 -6.22 5.03
C ASP A 10 -3.61 -5.14 5.85
N VAL A 11 -3.02 -4.72 6.95
CA VAL A 11 -3.55 -3.69 7.84
C VAL A 11 -2.48 -2.62 8.04
N SER A 12 -2.88 -1.34 8.14
CA SER A 12 -1.92 -0.29 8.49
C SER A 12 -1.37 -0.52 9.89
N THR A 13 -0.06 -0.41 10.05
CA THR A 13 0.63 -0.65 11.33
C THR A 13 0.58 0.56 12.28
N GLY A 14 -0.12 1.63 11.91
CA GLY A 14 -0.22 2.85 12.72
C GLY A 14 1.13 3.55 12.95
N GLY A 15 2.12 3.31 12.07
CA GLY A 15 3.49 3.83 12.21
C GLY A 15 4.47 2.86 12.85
N ALA A 16 4.02 1.71 13.36
CA ALA A 16 4.95 0.67 13.82
C ALA A 16 5.77 0.12 12.64
N ALA A 17 7.04 -0.18 12.91
CA ALA A 17 7.96 -0.74 11.92
C ALA A 17 7.41 -2.05 11.34
N ARG A 18 7.68 -2.27 10.05
CA ARG A 18 7.32 -3.50 9.34
C ARG A 18 8.40 -3.87 8.35
N ASP A 19 8.57 -5.16 8.14
CA ASP A 19 9.39 -5.65 7.04
C ASP A 19 8.61 -5.57 5.73
N LEU A 20 9.30 -5.07 4.71
CA LEU A 20 8.78 -4.88 3.35
C LEU A 20 9.77 -5.51 2.38
N HIS A 21 9.24 -6.03 1.27
CA HIS A 21 10.05 -6.58 0.19
C HIS A 21 11.07 -5.51 -0.30
N PRO A 22 12.32 -5.85 -0.64
CA PRO A 22 13.36 -4.88 -1.01
C PRO A 22 12.93 -3.90 -2.12
N SER A 23 12.22 -4.36 -3.14
CA SER A 23 11.68 -3.47 -4.19
C SER A 23 10.67 -2.46 -3.67
N VAL A 24 9.87 -2.81 -2.66
CA VAL A 24 8.92 -1.87 -2.03
C VAL A 24 9.67 -0.83 -1.22
N LYS A 25 10.72 -1.23 -0.47
CA LYS A 25 11.60 -0.28 0.23
C LYS A 25 12.21 0.71 -0.77
N SER A 26 12.76 0.22 -1.88
CA SER A 26 13.31 1.07 -2.93
C SER A 26 12.27 2.01 -3.56
N GLY A 27 11.06 1.52 -3.83
CA GLY A 27 9.98 2.37 -4.36
C GLY A 27 9.50 3.44 -3.37
N LEU A 28 9.55 3.15 -2.06
CA LEU A 28 9.29 4.12 -1.00
C LEU A 28 10.41 5.16 -0.90
N ASP A 29 11.68 4.75 -1.02
CA ASP A 29 12.83 5.66 -1.03
C ASP A 29 12.76 6.67 -2.18
N GLN A 30 12.18 6.29 -3.32
CA GLN A 30 11.96 7.16 -4.47
C GLN A 30 10.81 8.17 -4.29
N VAL A 31 9.99 8.06 -3.24
CA VAL A 31 8.95 9.06 -2.96
C VAL A 31 9.61 10.37 -2.55
N PRO A 32 9.35 11.50 -3.25
CA PRO A 32 9.92 12.80 -2.91
C PRO A 32 9.59 13.18 -1.46
N LEU A 33 10.54 13.74 -0.72
CA LEU A 33 10.35 14.11 0.69
C LEU A 33 9.11 15.00 0.90
N SER A 34 8.84 15.93 -0.03
CA SER A 34 7.66 16.81 0.01
C SER A 34 6.32 16.09 -0.21
N GLN A 35 6.34 14.87 -0.72
CA GLN A 35 5.14 14.04 -0.94
C GLN A 35 5.01 12.93 0.10
N ARG A 36 5.98 12.75 1.00
CA ARG A 36 5.92 11.71 2.03
C ARG A 36 4.87 12.07 3.08
N ALA A 37 3.82 11.26 3.17
CA ALA A 37 2.87 11.32 4.28
C ALA A 37 3.58 11.01 5.61
N PRO A 38 3.09 11.51 6.76
CA PRO A 38 3.74 11.30 8.07
C PRO A 38 3.93 9.83 8.46
N TRP A 39 3.12 8.92 7.91
CA TRP A 39 3.17 7.47 8.11
C TRP A 39 3.72 6.73 6.88
N HIS A 40 4.64 7.37 6.14
CA HIS A 40 5.28 6.83 4.94
C HIS A 40 5.75 5.37 5.11
N GLY A 41 5.24 4.47 4.28
CA GLY A 41 5.60 3.04 4.29
C GLY A 41 4.81 2.15 5.27
N HIS A 42 3.94 2.71 6.10
CA HIS A 42 3.21 1.97 7.15
C HIS A 42 1.75 1.63 6.80
N CYS A 43 1.32 1.95 5.58
CA CYS A 43 -0.02 1.61 5.11
C CYS A 43 -0.14 0.14 4.68
N ALA A 44 -1.37 -0.34 4.55
CA ALA A 44 -1.66 -1.70 4.10
C ALA A 44 -1.22 -1.93 2.64
N GLU A 45 -1.20 -0.88 1.81
CA GLU A 45 -0.85 -0.93 0.40
C GLU A 45 0.61 -1.41 0.20
N ALA A 46 1.56 -0.85 0.95
CA ALA A 46 2.96 -1.28 0.91
C ALA A 46 3.12 -2.75 1.34
N GLY A 47 2.33 -3.18 2.33
CA GLY A 47 2.26 -4.57 2.77
C GLY A 47 1.71 -5.50 1.69
N CYS A 48 0.60 -5.13 1.05
CA CYS A 48 -0.01 -5.91 -0.03
C CYS A 48 0.93 -6.06 -1.24
N VAL A 49 1.60 -4.98 -1.66
CA VAL A 49 2.58 -5.03 -2.75
C VAL A 49 3.76 -5.94 -2.36
N SER A 50 4.23 -5.85 -1.11
CA SER A 50 5.29 -6.75 -0.62
C SER A 50 4.84 -8.21 -0.69
N GLN A 51 3.66 -8.54 -0.15
CA GLN A 51 3.13 -9.91 -0.19
C GLN A 51 3.01 -10.46 -1.62
N ALA A 52 2.60 -9.65 -2.59
CA ALA A 52 2.55 -10.08 -4.00
C ALA A 52 3.94 -10.40 -4.55
N LEU A 53 4.93 -9.54 -4.29
CA LEU A 53 6.29 -9.76 -4.75
C LEU A 53 6.95 -10.98 -4.10
N GLU A 54 6.76 -11.18 -2.78
CA GLU A 54 7.24 -12.38 -2.07
C GLU A 54 6.58 -13.66 -2.62
N ALA A 55 5.33 -13.57 -3.09
CA ALA A 55 4.64 -14.67 -3.76
C ALA A 55 5.07 -14.87 -5.24
N GLY A 56 6.04 -14.10 -5.74
CA GLY A 56 6.48 -14.14 -7.14
C GLY A 56 5.45 -13.58 -8.12
N VAL A 57 4.47 -12.81 -7.64
CA VAL A 57 3.41 -12.21 -8.46
C VAL A 57 3.77 -10.77 -8.80
N ASN A 58 3.84 -10.47 -10.10
CA ASN A 58 3.98 -9.09 -10.57
C ASN A 58 2.70 -8.28 -10.21
N PRO A 59 2.80 -7.22 -9.39
CA PRO A 59 1.64 -6.42 -8.97
C PRO A 59 1.03 -5.57 -10.09
N ALA A 60 1.74 -5.32 -11.19
CA ALA A 60 1.27 -4.46 -12.28
C ALA A 60 -0.05 -4.94 -12.88
N GLY A 61 -0.96 -3.99 -13.15
CA GLY A 61 -2.32 -4.25 -13.61
C GLY A 61 -3.31 -4.61 -12.50
N GLY A 62 -2.85 -4.71 -11.25
CA GLY A 62 -3.72 -4.94 -10.09
C GLY A 62 -4.50 -3.72 -9.65
N THR A 63 -5.47 -3.94 -8.75
CA THR A 63 -6.18 -2.87 -8.03
C THR A 63 -6.01 -2.97 -6.52
N SER A 64 -5.91 -1.83 -5.86
CA SER A 64 -5.85 -1.68 -4.42
C SER A 64 -7.10 -0.96 -3.94
N LYS A 65 -7.65 -1.40 -2.80
CA LYS A 65 -8.76 -0.74 -2.12
C LYS A 65 -8.49 -0.80 -0.64
N ALA A 66 -8.73 0.32 0.05
CA ALA A 66 -8.60 0.40 1.50
C ALA A 66 -9.90 0.90 2.13
N VAL A 67 -10.14 0.45 3.36
CA VAL A 67 -11.25 0.91 4.18
C VAL A 67 -10.73 1.27 5.57
N ASN A 68 -11.40 2.21 6.24
CA ASN A 68 -11.08 2.55 7.61
C ASN A 68 -11.50 1.40 8.56
N ILE A 69 -10.68 1.13 9.57
CA ILE A 69 -10.94 0.13 10.61
C ILE A 69 -11.17 0.86 11.95
N GLY A 70 -12.11 0.38 12.76
CA GLY A 70 -12.46 0.99 14.04
C GLY A 70 -12.94 2.43 13.91
N THR A 71 -12.37 3.33 14.71
CA THR A 71 -12.70 4.76 14.73
C THR A 71 -11.82 5.62 13.82
N SER A 72 -10.97 5.02 12.98
CA SER A 72 -10.08 5.76 12.09
C SER A 72 -10.82 6.49 10.97
N GLY A 73 -10.29 7.65 10.55
CA GLY A 73 -10.80 8.40 9.39
C GLY A 73 -12.28 8.77 9.53
N LYS A 74 -13.10 8.30 8.58
CA LYS A 74 -14.56 8.53 8.57
C LYS A 74 -15.38 7.42 9.27
N GLY A 75 -14.72 6.53 10.00
CA GLY A 75 -15.34 5.40 10.70
C GLY A 75 -15.27 4.07 9.94
N HIS A 76 -15.48 2.97 10.66
CA HIS A 76 -15.29 1.60 10.16
C HIS A 76 -16.04 1.31 8.84
N GLY A 77 -15.36 0.62 7.92
CA GLY A 77 -15.92 0.17 6.65
C GLY A 77 -16.00 1.25 5.57
N THR A 78 -15.77 2.52 5.91
CA THR A 78 -15.77 3.61 4.93
C THR A 78 -14.53 3.55 4.03
N PRO A 79 -14.62 3.87 2.73
CA PRO A 79 -13.46 3.94 1.84
C PRO A 79 -12.39 4.90 2.37
N LYS A 80 -11.12 4.51 2.21
CA LYS A 80 -9.96 5.32 2.55
C LYS A 80 -9.07 5.46 1.32
N PRO A 81 -8.82 6.69 0.82
CA PRO A 81 -7.90 6.87 -0.29
C PRO A 81 -6.48 6.50 0.11
N ALA A 82 -5.67 6.06 -0.85
CA ALA A 82 -4.23 5.92 -0.68
C ALA A 82 -3.63 7.27 -0.23
N CYS A 83 -2.73 7.24 0.75
CA CYS A 83 -1.95 8.44 1.07
C CYS A 83 -0.97 8.75 -0.07
N THR A 84 -0.45 9.98 -0.12
CA THR A 84 0.47 10.44 -1.18
C THR A 84 1.69 9.52 -1.36
N SER A 85 2.29 9.04 -0.27
CA SER A 85 3.38 8.05 -0.33
C SER A 85 2.97 6.76 -1.03
N CYS A 86 1.82 6.22 -0.68
CA CYS A 86 1.35 4.96 -1.23
C CYS A 86 0.82 5.14 -2.64
N GLN A 87 0.21 6.27 -3.00
CA GLN A 87 -0.16 6.56 -4.37
C GLN A 87 1.07 6.54 -5.27
N HIS A 88 2.13 7.26 -4.91
CA HIS A 88 3.40 7.26 -5.67
C HIS A 88 4.03 5.86 -5.76
N LEU A 89 3.94 5.06 -4.69
CA LEU A 89 4.39 3.67 -4.71
C LEU A 89 3.56 2.82 -5.66
N LEU A 90 2.23 2.89 -5.57
CA LEU A 90 1.32 2.11 -6.41
C LEU A 90 1.49 2.45 -7.89
N ASP A 91 1.71 3.73 -8.21
CA ASP A 91 1.99 4.19 -9.58
C ASP A 91 3.26 3.54 -10.15
N GLN A 92 4.34 3.48 -9.36
CA GLN A 92 5.59 2.80 -9.76
C GLN A 92 5.39 1.31 -10.03
N PHE A 93 4.52 0.65 -9.26
CA PHE A 93 4.22 -0.77 -9.40
C PHE A 93 3.07 -1.06 -10.36
N GLY A 94 2.51 -0.05 -11.04
CA GLY A 94 1.41 -0.21 -11.98
C GLY A 94 0.11 -0.71 -11.35
N VAL A 95 -0.12 -0.42 -10.06
CA VAL A 95 -1.34 -0.79 -9.33
C VAL A 95 -2.27 0.42 -9.28
N LYS A 96 -3.53 0.24 -9.66
CA LYS A 96 -4.54 1.31 -9.54
C LYS A 96 -5.15 1.32 -8.15
N HIS A 97 -5.45 2.50 -7.61
CA HIS A 97 -6.28 2.61 -6.41
C HIS A 97 -7.74 2.79 -6.83
N ASP A 98 -8.62 1.93 -6.28
CA ASP A 98 -10.07 1.93 -6.48
C ASP A 98 -10.80 2.80 -5.43
#